data_AF-A0A0Q4WZ28-F1
#
_entry.id   AF-A0A0Q4WZ28-F1
#
_cell.length_a   1.000
_cell.length_b   1.000
_cell.length_c   1.000
_cell.angle_alpha   90.00
_cell.angle_beta   90.00
_cell.angle_gamma   90.00
#
_symmetry.space_group_name_H-M   'P 1'
#
loop_
_entity.id
_entity.type
_entity.pdbx_description
1 polymer ?
#
loop_
_entity_poly.entity_id
_entity_poly.type
_entity_poly.pdbx_seq_one_letter_code
_entity_poly.pdbx_strand_id
1 'polypeptide(L)'
;MSKLPDSLTKKLEAKELSQAALFRTYEDLRRQSRDSEDFELHRLVGEAYRTFMRSFLNADERRFLDLEDEIAELRNELTQWRQGQKRIQP
;
A
#
# COMPACT_ATOMS: atom_id res chain seq x y z
N MET A 1 18.63 -24.32 22.66
CA MET A 1 17.86 -23.30 21.93
C MET A 1 16.71 -22.86 22.83
N SER A 2 16.69 -21.59 23.26
CA SER A 2 15.60 -21.07 24.12
C SER A 2 14.31 -20.94 23.29
N LYS A 3 13.20 -21.48 23.79
CA LYS A 3 11.89 -21.28 23.15
C LYS A 3 11.45 -19.83 23.40
N LEU A 4 10.90 -19.19 22.38
CA LEU A 4 10.29 -17.87 22.52
C LEU A 4 9.15 -17.92 23.56
N PRO A 5 8.94 -16.85 24.35
CA PRO A 5 7.75 -16.71 25.19
C PRO A 5 6.47 -16.88 24.37
N ASP A 6 5.47 -17.57 24.92
CA ASP A 6 4.19 -17.85 24.25
C ASP A 6 3.49 -16.58 23.73
N SER A 7 3.68 -15.45 24.42
CA SER A 7 3.14 -14.14 24.01
C SER A 7 3.78 -13.59 22.74
N LEU A 8 5.07 -13.87 22.50
CA LEU A 8 5.76 -13.48 21.27
C LEU A 8 5.41 -14.42 20.12
N THR A 9 5.31 -15.73 20.39
CA THR A 9 4.86 -16.72 19.41
C THR A 9 3.48 -16.36 18.86
N LYS A 10 2.50 -16.08 19.73
CA LYS A 10 1.14 -15.68 19.31
C LYS A 10 1.11 -14.40 18.48
N LYS A 11 1.98 -13.43 18.79
CA LYS A 11 2.08 -12.18 18.01
C LYS A 11 2.65 -12.41 16.62
N LEU A 12 3.64 -13.29 16.50
CA LEU A 12 4.21 -13.68 15.20
C LEU A 12 3.18 -14.44 14.36
N GLU A 13 2.50 -15.43 14.94
CA GLU A 13 1.42 -16.17 14.28
C GLU A 13 0.30 -15.23 13.79
N ALA A 14 -0.14 -14.28 14.63
CA ALA A 14 -1.14 -13.29 14.24
C ALA A 14 -0.66 -12.40 13.09
N LYS A 15 0.62 -12.03 13.08
CA LYS A 15 1.23 -11.25 11.98
C LYS A 15 1.27 -12.07 10.69
N GLU A 16 1.71 -13.32 10.75
CA GLU A 16 1.76 -14.23 9.60
C GLU A 16 0.36 -14.48 9.02
N LEU A 17 -0.65 -14.70 9.87
CA LEU A 17 -2.04 -14.85 9.45
C LEU A 17 -2.55 -13.59 8.73
N SER A 18 -2.22 -12.41 9.25
CA SER A 18 -2.55 -11.13 8.62
C SER A 18 -1.89 -10.98 7.24
N GLN A 19 -0.60 -11.31 7.13
CA GLN A 19 0.13 -11.28 5.86
C GLN A 19 -0.43 -12.27 4.83
N ALA A 20 -0.78 -13.48 5.25
CA ALA A 20 -1.39 -14.49 4.40
C ALA A 20 -2.80 -14.10 3.92
N ALA A 21 -3.56 -13.35 4.72
CA ALA A 21 -4.85 -12.80 4.30
C ALA A 21 -4.67 -11.70 3.24
N LEU A 22 -3.74 -10.77 3.47
CA LEU A 22 -3.42 -9.70 2.51
C LEU A 22 -2.94 -10.25 1.16
N PHE A 23 -2.09 -11.28 1.18
CA PHE A 23 -1.62 -11.93 -0.04
C PHE A 23 -2.76 -12.57 -0.83
N ARG A 24 -3.68 -13.25 -0.15
CA ARG A 24 -4.86 -13.86 -0.78
C ARG A 24 -5.74 -12.81 -1.46
N THR A 25 -6.02 -11.70 -0.77
CA THR A 25 -6.77 -10.58 -1.35
C THR A 25 -6.09 -10.03 -2.61
N TYR A 26 -4.77 -9.83 -2.57
CA TYR A 26 -4.00 -9.41 -3.74
C TYR A 26 -4.11 -10.39 -4.91
N GLU A 27 -3.90 -11.69 -4.67
CA GLU A 27 -3.98 -12.71 -5.72
C GLU A 27 -5.38 -12.81 -6.34
N ASP A 28 -6.42 -12.68 -5.53
CA ASP A 28 -7.80 -12.72 -6.00
C ASP A 28 -8.14 -11.51 -6.87
N LEU A 29 -7.77 -10.29 -6.45
CA LEU A 29 -7.93 -9.08 -7.26
C LEU A 29 -7.12 -9.16 -8.56
N ARG A 30 -5.86 -9.62 -8.49
CA ARG A 30 -4.99 -9.79 -9.67
C ARG A 30 -5.58 -10.79 -10.66
N ARG A 31 -6.17 -11.88 -10.16
CA ARG A 31 -6.83 -12.88 -11.01
C ARG A 31 -8.05 -12.28 -11.73
N GLN A 32 -8.84 -11.48 -11.02
CA GLN A 32 -10.00 -10.80 -11.58
C GLN A 32 -9.59 -9.72 -12.60
N SER A 33 -8.48 -9.02 -12.37
CA SER A 33 -8.05 -7.91 -13.24
C SER A 33 -7.39 -8.37 -14.54
N ARG A 34 -6.94 -9.63 -14.63
CA ARG A 34 -6.11 -10.15 -15.74
C ARG A 34 -6.65 -9.82 -17.12
N ASP A 35 -7.95 -9.98 -17.31
CA ASP A 35 -8.65 -9.79 -18.59
C ASP A 35 -9.71 -8.68 -18.51
N SER A 36 -9.65 -7.84 -17.45
CA SER A 36 -10.61 -6.76 -17.22
C SER A 36 -10.08 -5.44 -17.78
N GLU A 37 -10.95 -4.63 -18.38
CA GLU A 37 -10.66 -3.24 -18.76
C GLU A 37 -11.03 -2.24 -17.64
N ASP A 38 -11.54 -2.73 -16.51
CA ASP A 38 -11.94 -1.90 -15.38
C ASP A 38 -10.73 -1.27 -14.67
N PHE A 39 -10.55 0.03 -14.89
CA PHE A 39 -9.48 0.82 -14.29
C PHE A 39 -9.52 0.81 -12.76
N GLU A 40 -10.72 0.80 -12.15
CA GLU A 40 -10.84 0.76 -10.69
C GLU A 40 -10.35 -0.57 -10.13
N LEU A 41 -10.61 -1.67 -10.83
CA LEU A 41 -10.10 -2.98 -10.46
C LEU A 41 -8.56 -3.02 -10.53
N HIS A 42 -7.95 -2.45 -11.56
CA HIS A 42 -6.49 -2.35 -11.67
C HIS A 42 -5.89 -1.46 -10.57
N ARG A 43 -6.54 -0.35 -10.21
CA ARG A 43 -6.14 0.49 -9.09
C ARG A 43 -6.15 -0.30 -7.77
N LEU A 44 -7.23 -1.03 -7.51
CA LEU A 44 -7.38 -1.87 -6.31
C LEU A 44 -6.32 -2.97 -6.23
N VAL A 45 -5.90 -3.57 -7.35
CA VAL A 45 -4.77 -4.52 -7.38
C VAL A 45 -3.48 -3.87 -6.90
N GLY A 46 -3.20 -2.66 -7.39
CA GLY A 46 -2.02 -1.88 -6.98
C GLY A 46 -2.03 -1.55 -5.49
N GLU A 47 -3.19 -1.18 -4.95
CA GLU A 47 -3.38 -0.91 -3.52
C GLU A 47 -3.19 -2.17 -2.68
N ALA A 48 -3.84 -3.27 -3.04
CA ALA A 48 -3.71 -4.54 -2.34
C ALA A 48 -2.26 -5.04 -2.32
N TYR A 49 -1.53 -4.91 -3.45
CA TYR A 49 -0.12 -5.23 -3.52
C TYR A 49 0.72 -4.33 -2.59
N ARG A 50 0.49 -3.00 -2.62
CA ARG A 50 1.20 -2.06 -1.75
C ARG A 50 0.97 -2.37 -0.27
N THR A 51 -0.27 -2.63 0.12
CA THR A 51 -0.64 -2.99 1.50
C THR A 51 0.02 -4.30 1.92
N PHE A 52 0.02 -5.32 1.05
CA PHE A 52 0.73 -6.57 1.31
C PHE A 52 2.24 -6.33 1.52
N MET A 53 2.90 -5.58 0.64
CA MET A 53 4.33 -5.28 0.78
C MET A 53 4.65 -4.48 2.05
N ARG A 54 3.82 -3.48 2.39
CA ARG A 54 3.98 -2.68 3.61
C ARG A 54 3.77 -3.47 4.91
N SER A 55 3.12 -4.63 4.84
CA SER A 55 2.92 -5.50 6.01
C SER A 55 4.23 -6.14 6.53
N PHE A 56 5.26 -6.23 5.69
CA PHE A 56 6.59 -6.76 6.07
C PHE A 56 7.46 -5.73 6.80
N LEU A 57 7.18 -4.45 6.59
CA LEU A 57 7.94 -3.35 7.15
C LEU A 57 7.66 -3.17 8.64
N ASN A 58 8.64 -2.60 9.34
CA ASN A 58 8.48 -2.13 10.70
C ASN A 58 7.70 -0.79 10.74
N ALA A 59 7.46 -0.26 11.94
CA ALA A 59 6.67 0.97 12.10
C ALA A 59 7.34 2.20 11.46
N ASP A 60 8.67 2.32 11.61
CA ASP A 60 9.43 3.47 11.13
C ASP A 60 9.55 3.45 9.61
N GLU A 61 9.82 2.28 9.04
CA GLU A 61 9.84 2.07 7.58
C GLU A 61 8.49 2.37 6.93
N ARG A 62 7.38 1.93 7.56
CA ARG A 62 6.03 2.29 7.10
C ARG A 62 5.81 3.80 7.17
N ARG A 63 6.14 4.41 8.30
CA ARG A 63 5.97 5.85 8.51
C ARG A 63 6.76 6.66 7.48
N PHE A 64 7.96 6.23 7.15
CA PHE A 64 8.77 6.85 6.11
C PHE A 64 8.07 6.80 4.75
N LEU A 65 7.57 5.63 4.32
CA LEU A 65 6.86 5.51 3.04
C LEU A 65 5.54 6.29 3.01
N ASP A 66 4.83 6.38 4.14
CA ASP A 66 3.61 7.19 4.22
C ASP A 66 3.91 8.68 4.02
N LEU A 67 5.04 9.17 4.55
CA LEU A 67 5.50 10.54 4.31
C LEU A 67 5.95 10.76 2.86
N GLU A 68 6.56 9.76 2.22
CA GLU A 68 6.90 9.84 0.79
C GLU A 68 5.65 9.92 -0.10
N ASP A 69 4.60 9.16 0.23
CA ASP A 69 3.30 9.24 -0.45
C ASP A 69 2.69 10.64 -0.29
N GLU A 70 2.65 11.19 0.93
CA GLU A 70 2.15 12.54 1.23
C GLU A 70 2.92 13.61 0.45
N ILE A 71 4.25 13.50 0.40
CA ILE A 71 5.08 14.41 -0.41
C ILE A 71 4.74 14.31 -1.89
N ALA A 72 4.51 13.10 -2.41
CA ALA A 72 4.16 12.91 -3.82
C ALA A 72 2.78 13.52 -4.15
N GLU A 73 1.79 13.36 -3.27
CA GLU A 73 0.48 13.98 -3.38
C GLU A 73 0.57 15.51 -3.39
N LEU A 74 1.24 16.09 -2.39
CA LEU A 74 1.43 17.54 -2.30
C LEU A 74 2.18 18.12 -3.52
N ARG A 75 3.15 17.37 -4.08
CA ARG A 75 3.85 17.77 -5.32
C ARG A 75 2.93 17.75 -6.53
N ASN A 76 2.03 16.77 -6.62
CA ASN A 76 1.04 16.69 -7.67
C ASN A 76 0.05 17.86 -7.57
N GLU A 77 -0.50 18.11 -6.38
CA GLU A 77 -1.39 19.25 -6.12
C GLU A 77 -0.74 20.59 -6.48
N LEU A 78 0.51 20.81 -6.03
CA LEU A 78 1.27 22.01 -6.37
C LEU A 78 1.47 22.17 -7.88
N THR A 79 1.70 21.06 -8.59
CA THR A 79 1.87 21.07 -10.05
C THR A 79 0.57 21.43 -10.75
N GLN A 80 -0.55 20.84 -10.34
CA GLN A 80 -1.88 21.15 -10.87
C GLN A 80 -2.27 22.60 -10.59
N TRP A 81 -2.02 23.09 -9.37
CA TRP A 81 -2.25 24.49 -9.01
C TRP A 81 -1.44 25.45 -9.89
N ARG A 82 -0.13 25.19 -10.07
CA ARG A 82 0.73 25.99 -10.95
C ARG A 82 0.25 26.00 -12.40
N GLN A 83 -0.21 24.86 -12.92
CA GLN A 83 -0.78 24.78 -14.27
C GLN A 83 -2.11 25.55 -14.38
N GLY A 84 -2.95 25.49 -13.34
CA GLY A 84 -4.18 26.29 -13.25
C GLY A 84 -3.89 27.79 -13.25
N GLN A 85 -2.90 28.24 -12.49
CA GLN A 85 -2.47 29.66 -12.47
C GLN A 85 -1.98 30.13 -13.84
N LYS A 86 -1.19 29.32 -14.55
CA LYS A 86 -0.72 29.63 -15.93
C LYS A 86 -1.85 29.71 -16.96
N ARG A 87 -2.99 29.07 -16.74
CA ARG A 87 -4.16 29.17 -17.63
C ARG A 87 -5.00 30.43 -17.38
N ILE A 88 -4.82 31.10 -16.23
CA ILE A 88 -5.61 32.27 -15.81
C ILE A 88 -4.84 33.58 -16.06
N GLN A 89 -3.51 33.56 -16.10
CA GLN A 89 -2.71 34.71 -16.53
C GLN A 89 -2.63 34.76 -18.09
N PRO A 90 -3.06 35.86 -18.73
CA PRO A 90 -3.00 36.04 -20.19
C PRO A 90 -1.57 36.24 -20.72
#